data_AF-A0A536E9I6-F1
#
_entry.id   AF-A0A536E9I6-F1
#
_cell.length_a   1.000
_cell.length_b   1.000
_cell.length_c   1.000
_cell.angle_alpha   90.00
_cell.angle_beta   90.00
_cell.angle_gamma   90.00
#
_symmetry.space_group_name_H-M   'P 1'
#
loop_
_entity.id
_entity.type
_entity.pdbx_description
1 polymer ?
#
loop_
_entity_poly.entity_id
_entity_poly.type
_entity_poly.pdbx_seq_one_letter_code
_entity_poly.pdbx_strand_id
1 'polypeptide(L)'
;MSTTPSEASFTGPRPEYPRPRLRRRDWVSLNGSWQFAFDAPDFDRSIVVPFAYQSMLSGVGERALHDTVWYRRRFTRPDADRLHLHFGA
;
A
#
# COMPACT_ATOMS: atom_id res chain seq x y z
N MET A 1 5.49 -18.89 38.72
CA MET A 1 4.60 -18.39 37.65
C MET A 1 5.33 -17.22 37.01
N SER A 2 6.16 -17.50 35.99
CA SER A 2 7.06 -16.51 35.39
C SER A 2 6.52 -16.10 34.03
N THR A 3 6.22 -14.80 33.93
CA THR A 3 5.60 -14.11 32.80
C THR A 3 6.49 -14.17 31.55
N THR A 4 5.91 -14.62 30.44
CA THR A 4 6.46 -14.53 29.08
C THR A 4 6.65 -13.07 28.66
N PRO A 5 7.80 -12.64 28.11
CA PRO A 5 7.88 -11.36 27.41
C PRO A 5 7.21 -11.51 26.03
N SER A 6 6.25 -10.62 25.77
CA SER A 6 5.50 -10.51 24.51
C SER A 6 6.43 -10.20 23.34
N GLU A 7 6.28 -11.00 22.31
CA GLU A 7 6.97 -11.00 21.03
C GLU A 7 6.80 -9.68 20.27
N ALA A 8 7.91 -9.06 19.88
CA ALA A 8 7.96 -7.83 19.10
C ALA A 8 7.54 -8.11 17.65
N SER A 9 6.44 -7.48 17.21
CA SER A 9 5.92 -7.60 15.85
C SER A 9 6.72 -6.74 14.85
N PHE A 10 7.20 -7.36 13.77
CA PHE A 10 8.08 -6.77 12.76
C PHE A 10 7.38 -5.75 11.81
N THR A 11 7.95 -4.54 11.79
CA THR A 11 8.21 -3.57 10.71
C THR A 11 7.65 -3.81 9.30
N GLY A 12 6.57 -3.09 8.95
CA GLY A 12 6.31 -2.61 7.58
C GLY A 12 6.98 -1.24 7.32
N PRO A 13 7.11 -0.77 6.07
CA PRO A 13 7.86 0.43 5.75
C PRO A 13 7.09 1.70 6.14
N ARG A 14 7.54 2.30 7.25
CA ARG A 14 7.17 3.56 7.92
C ARG A 14 6.01 3.48 8.93
N PRO A 15 6.28 3.74 10.23
CA PRO A 15 5.27 4.15 11.19
C PRO A 15 4.61 5.45 10.69
N GLU A 16 3.30 5.42 10.60
CA GLU A 16 2.47 6.55 10.21
C GLU A 16 2.74 7.77 11.11
N TYR A 17 3.02 8.93 10.49
CA TYR A 17 3.32 10.16 11.21
C TYR A 17 2.09 10.61 12.03
N PRO A 18 2.15 10.68 13.37
CA PRO A 18 0.98 10.99 14.16
C PRO A 18 0.69 12.50 14.09
N ARG A 19 -0.40 12.89 13.41
CA ARG A 19 -1.05 14.20 13.57
C ARG A 19 -2.31 13.99 14.40
N PRO A 20 -2.26 14.07 15.74
CA PRO A 20 -3.35 13.66 16.64
C PRO A 20 -4.69 14.37 16.40
N ARG A 21 -4.66 15.58 15.83
CA ARG A 21 -5.86 16.37 15.52
C ARG A 21 -6.49 16.09 14.15
N LEU A 22 -5.84 15.28 13.31
CA LEU A 22 -6.25 14.98 11.94
C LEU A 22 -6.51 13.48 11.70
N ARG A 23 -6.57 12.69 12.78
CA ARG A 23 -7.13 11.33 12.73
C ARG A 23 -8.62 11.44 12.47
N ARG A 24 -9.02 11.48 11.19
CA ARG A 24 -10.33 10.93 10.82
C ARG A 24 -10.30 9.48 11.31
N ARG A 25 -11.19 9.13 12.22
CA ARG A 25 -11.25 7.80 12.84
C ARG A 25 -11.31 6.67 11.80
N ASP A 26 -11.80 6.98 10.60
CA ASP A 26 -12.12 6.00 9.56
C ASP A 26 -11.16 6.04 8.36
N TRP A 27 -9.93 6.54 8.55
CA TRP A 27 -8.91 6.46 7.48
C TRP A 27 -8.36 5.04 7.39
N VAL A 28 -8.48 4.45 6.20
CA VAL A 28 -7.94 3.12 5.90
C VAL A 28 -6.79 3.27 4.90
N SER A 29 -5.61 2.82 5.30
CA SER A 29 -4.46 2.73 4.40
C SER A 29 -4.70 1.69 3.32
N LEU A 30 -4.56 2.09 2.06
CA LEU A 30 -4.48 1.17 0.93
C LEU A 30 -3.02 0.93 0.51
N ASN A 31 -2.04 1.13 1.38
CA ASN A 31 -0.66 0.71 1.12
C ASN A 31 -0.52 -0.82 1.20
N GLY A 32 0.56 -1.36 0.65
CA GLY A 32 0.85 -2.79 0.59
C GLY A 32 0.78 -3.34 -0.83
N SER A 33 0.46 -4.63 -0.97
CA SER A 33 0.45 -5.30 -2.27
C SER A 33 -0.76 -4.91 -3.12
N TRP A 34 -0.52 -4.57 -4.38
CA TRP A 34 -1.49 -4.27 -5.42
C TRP A 34 -1.22 -5.17 -6.62
N GLN A 35 -2.27 -5.47 -7.38
CA GLN A 35 -2.10 -6.09 -8.69
C GLN A 35 -1.57 -5.04 -9.66
N PHE A 36 -0.66 -5.46 -10.53
CA PHE A 36 0.12 -4.56 -11.35
C PHE A 36 0.30 -5.14 -12.75
N ALA A 37 0.41 -4.25 -13.75
CA ALA A 37 0.73 -4.62 -15.12
C ALA A 37 1.40 -3.47 -15.87
N PHE A 38 2.13 -3.83 -16.93
CA PHE A 38 2.75 -2.92 -17.86
C PHE A 38 2.03 -2.93 -19.19
N ASP A 39 1.84 -1.74 -19.77
CA ASP A 39 1.32 -1.48 -21.13
C ASP A 39 -0.13 -1.94 -21.39
N ALA A 40 -0.56 -3.09 -20.89
CA ALA A 40 -1.92 -3.62 -20.92
C ALA A 40 -2.41 -4.01 -19.50
N PRO A 41 -3.74 -3.98 -19.22
CA PRO A 41 -4.29 -4.29 -17.91
C PRO A 41 -4.54 -5.80 -17.70
N ASP A 42 -3.53 -6.65 -17.93
CA ASP A 42 -3.59 -8.10 -17.73
C ASP A 42 -3.41 -8.52 -16.26
N PHE A 43 -2.78 -7.66 -15.46
CA PHE A 43 -2.52 -7.83 -14.03
C PHE A 43 -1.72 -9.10 -13.70
N ASP A 44 -0.69 -9.36 -14.51
CA ASP A 44 0.23 -10.50 -14.40
C ASP A 44 1.18 -10.41 -13.19
N ARG A 45 1.29 -9.23 -12.57
CA ARG A 45 2.27 -8.92 -11.52
C ARG A 45 1.61 -8.38 -10.26
N SER A 46 2.44 -8.25 -9.22
CA SER A 46 2.10 -7.54 -7.99
C SER A 46 3.17 -6.51 -7.65
N ILE A 47 2.76 -5.39 -7.07
CA ILE A 47 3.63 -4.29 -6.65
C ILE A 47 3.30 -3.84 -5.24
N VAL A 48 4.32 -3.51 -4.45
CA VAL A 48 4.18 -2.94 -3.12
C VAL A 48 4.13 -1.41 -3.19
N VAL A 49 2.93 -0.84 -3.02
CA VAL A 49 2.72 0.60 -2.88
C VAL A 49 3.11 1.02 -1.45
N PRO A 50 3.91 2.10 -1.28
CA PRO A 50 4.10 3.22 -2.20
C PRO A 50 5.41 3.23 -3.00
N PHE A 51 6.09 2.09 -3.17
CA PHE A 51 7.35 2.07 -3.90
C PHE A 51 7.13 2.13 -5.42
N ALA A 52 7.97 2.92 -6.11
CA ALA A 52 8.01 2.94 -7.56
C ALA A 52 8.43 1.57 -8.12
N TYR A 53 7.93 1.17 -9.29
CA TYR A 53 8.16 -0.16 -9.86
C TYR A 53 9.65 -0.47 -10.13
N GLN A 54 10.47 0.56 -10.37
CA GLN A 54 11.91 0.40 -10.56
C GLN A 54 12.65 0.06 -9.27
N SER A 55 12.03 0.30 -8.11
CA SER A 55 12.62 -0.03 -6.82
C SER A 55 12.51 -1.53 -6.55
N MET A 56 13.60 -2.13 -6.08
CA MET A 56 13.59 -3.51 -5.59
C MET A 56 12.61 -3.71 -4.42
N LEU A 57 12.36 -2.66 -3.62
CA LEU A 57 11.41 -2.71 -2.50
C LEU A 57 9.95 -2.84 -2.96
N SER A 58 9.66 -2.51 -4.22
CA SER A 58 8.32 -2.68 -4.80
C SER A 58 7.99 -4.13 -5.12
N GLY A 59 9.01 -5.01 -5.17
CA GLY A 59 8.89 -6.39 -5.64
C GLY A 59 8.94 -6.54 -7.16
N VAL A 60 8.94 -5.45 -7.93
CA VAL A 60 9.03 -5.48 -9.40
C VAL A 60 10.47 -5.31 -9.87
N GLY A 61 11.15 -4.22 -9.50
CA GLY A 61 12.57 -3.99 -9.81
C GLY A 61 12.89 -3.78 -11.30
N GLU A 62 11.87 -3.58 -12.13
CA GLU A 62 11.99 -3.43 -13.58
C GLU A 62 12.54 -2.04 -13.93
N ARG A 63 13.59 -1.99 -14.75
CA ARG A 63 14.25 -0.73 -15.14
C ARG A 63 13.88 -0.29 -16.55
N ALA A 64 13.22 -1.14 -17.32
CA ALA A 64 12.69 -0.76 -18.62
C ALA A 64 11.69 0.40 -18.48
N LEU A 65 11.64 1.21 -19.53
CA LEU A 65 10.60 2.21 -19.68
C LEU A 65 9.35 1.53 -20.22
N HIS A 66 8.23 1.82 -19.57
CA HIS A 66 6.90 1.40 -20.00
C HIS A 66 6.05 2.65 -20.12
N ASP A 67 5.32 2.77 -21.23
CA ASP A 67 4.53 3.97 -21.52
C ASP A 67 3.33 4.07 -20.60
N THR A 68 2.78 2.92 -20.18
CA THR A 68 1.62 2.85 -19.28
C THR A 68 1.84 1.82 -18.18
N VAL A 69 1.45 2.18 -16.96
CA VAL A 69 1.45 1.28 -15.80
C VAL A 69 0.05 1.20 -15.21
N TRP A 70 -0.38 -0.01 -14.87
CA TRP A 70 -1.71 -0.29 -14.35
C TRP A 70 -1.63 -0.76 -12.90
N TYR A 71 -2.44 -0.17 -12.03
CA TYR A 71 -2.58 -0.57 -10.62
C TYR A 71 -4.01 -1.00 -10.35
N ARG A 72 -4.21 -2.14 -9.68
CA ARG A 72 -5.53 -2.61 -9.25
C ARG A 72 -5.51 -3.11 -7.82
N ARG A 73 -6.47 -2.65 -7.03
CA ARG A 73 -6.75 -3.15 -5.69
C ARG A 73 -8.24 -3.20 -5.44
N ARG A 74 -8.69 -4.32 -4.89
CA ARG A 74 -10.03 -4.47 -4.34
C ARG A 74 -9.96 -4.19 -2.85
N PHE A 75 -10.92 -3.43 -2.35
CA PHE A 75 -11.06 -3.16 -0.93
C PHE A 75 -12.53 -3.18 -0.56
N THR A 76 -12.83 -3.50 0.69
CA THR A 76 -14.19 -3.45 1.20
C THR A 76 -14.57 -2.00 1.43
N ARG A 77 -15.70 -1.59 0.88
CA ARG A 77 -16.26 -0.27 1.10
C ARG A 77 -16.56 -0.09 2.59
N PRO A 78 -15.97 0.89 3.29
CA PRO A 78 -16.37 1.20 4.65
C PRO A 78 -17.76 1.85 4.65
N ASP A 79 -18.50 1.67 5.74
CA ASP A 79 -19.82 2.26 5.91
C ASP A 79 -19.69 3.77 6.12
N ALA A 80 -19.95 4.52 5.04
CA ALA A 80 -19.80 5.97 4.99
C ALA A 80 -20.63 6.57 3.85
N ASP A 81 -21.23 7.72 4.12
CA ASP A 81 -21.99 8.51 3.14
C ASP A 81 -21.09 9.04 2.00
N ARG A 82 -19.84 9.36 2.32
CA ARG A 82 -18.86 9.90 1.37
C ARG A 82 -17.48 9.30 1.57
N LEU A 83 -16.92 8.79 0.47
CA LEU A 83 -15.58 8.21 0.43
C LEU A 83 -14.61 9.14 -0.28
N HIS A 84 -13.44 9.34 0.32
CA HIS A 84 -12.34 10.08 -0.29
C HIS A 84 -11.16 9.13 -0.49
N LEU A 85 -10.78 8.91 -1.75
CA LEU A 85 -9.55 8.20 -2.10
C LEU A 85 -8.45 9.22 -2.34
N HIS A 86 -7.36 9.09 -1.60
CA HIS A 86 -6.22 10.02 -1.66
C HIS A 86 -4.98 9.30 -2.20
N PHE A 87 -4.37 9.88 -3.23
CA PHE A 87 -3.07 9.47 -3.75
C PHE A 87 -2.04 10.51 -3.30
N GLY A 88 -1.11 10.12 -2.42
CA GLY A 88 0.02 10.96 -2.03
C GLY A 88 1.14 10.75 -3.04
N ALA A 89 1.36 11.73 -3.92
CA ALA A 89 2.44 11.68 -4.91
C ALA A 89 3.82 11.85 -4.24
#